data_AF-A0A819Y5Q9-F1
#
_entry.id   AF-A0A819Y5Q9-F1
#
_cell.length_a   1.000
_cell.length_b   1.000
_cell.length_c   1.000
_cell.angle_alpha   90.00
_cell.angle_beta   90.00
_cell.angle_gamma   90.00
#
_symmetry.space_group_name_H-M   'P 1'
#
loop_
_entity.id
_entity.type
_entity.pdbx_description
1 polymer ?
#
loop_
_entity_poly.entity_id
_entity_poly.type
_entity_poly.pdbx_seq_one_letter_code
_entity_poly.pdbx_strand_id
1 'polypeptide(L)'
;MSLQRIVHVTNCPAMNCPSTLMPDGNTIEWALACLVNCHSQFYIVRTLSIEEQAQIIARSYGINGSNFQYLHNTLYACRKFSLLDTFTKEMKQLYGTALLYRHRLVEQERQWLDTLDKLSTKDERQLAIKSRKTKRIGIKSRKLLNRMCSVAPTTIPTYHRMLSA
;
A
#
# COMPACT_ATOMS: atom_id res chain seq x y z
N MET A 1 -41.52 6.38 -9.26
CA MET A 1 -40.75 7.12 -10.26
C MET A 1 -39.72 6.17 -10.85
N SER A 2 -39.95 5.68 -12.07
CA SER A 2 -39.02 4.78 -12.76
C SER A 2 -37.97 5.62 -13.48
N LEU A 3 -36.71 5.46 -13.07
CA LEU A 3 -35.59 5.88 -13.88
C LEU A 3 -35.15 4.67 -14.69
N GLN A 4 -35.54 4.66 -15.96
CA GLN A 4 -34.96 3.78 -16.97
C GLN A 4 -33.46 4.08 -17.05
N ARG A 5 -32.61 3.05 -17.04
CA ARG A 5 -31.24 3.20 -17.52
C ARG A 5 -30.79 2.00 -18.35
N ILE A 6 -30.32 2.36 -19.53
CA ILE A 6 -29.82 1.52 -20.61
C ILE A 6 -28.49 0.92 -20.20
N VAL A 7 -28.36 -0.39 -20.39
CA VAL A 7 -27.13 -1.16 -20.23
C VAL A 7 -26.35 -1.09 -21.54
N HIS A 8 -25.24 -0.35 -21.57
CA HIS A 8 -24.22 -0.56 -22.59
C HIS A 8 -23.17 -1.52 -22.02
N VAL A 9 -23.43 -2.81 -22.15
CA VAL A 9 -22.38 -3.83 -22.12
C VAL A 9 -21.79 -3.80 -23.52
N THR A 10 -20.61 -3.20 -23.68
CA THR A 10 -19.82 -3.47 -24.88
C THR A 10 -19.41 -4.93 -24.82
N ASN A 11 -20.06 -5.74 -25.65
CA ASN A 11 -19.72 -7.14 -25.91
C ASN A 11 -18.20 -7.32 -25.95
N CYS A 12 -17.65 -8.08 -25.01
CA CYS A 12 -16.38 -8.78 -25.23
C CYS A 12 -16.74 -10.10 -25.94
N PRO A 13 -16.41 -10.29 -27.23
CA PRO A 13 -16.80 -11.48 -27.99
C PRO A 13 -15.89 -12.69 -27.74
N ALA A 14 -15.05 -12.65 -26.70
CA ALA A 14 -14.10 -13.72 -26.40
C ALA A 14 -14.11 -14.03 -24.90
N MET A 15 -15.17 -14.68 -24.44
CA MET A 15 -15.13 -15.71 -23.40
C MET A 15 -16.57 -16.13 -23.11
N ASN A 16 -16.90 -17.37 -23.49
CA ASN A 16 -18.01 -18.10 -22.89
C ASN A 16 -17.69 -18.29 -21.41
N CYS A 17 -17.94 -17.28 -20.58
CA CYS A 17 -17.98 -17.46 -19.13
C CYS A 17 -19.25 -18.27 -18.85
N PRO A 18 -19.16 -19.51 -18.35
CA PRO A 18 -20.34 -20.21 -17.90
C PRO A 18 -20.98 -19.37 -16.80
N SER A 19 -22.22 -18.94 -17.05
CA SER A 19 -23.10 -18.35 -16.05
C SER A 19 -23.05 -19.24 -14.82
N THR A 20 -22.35 -18.78 -13.79
CA THR A 20 -22.23 -19.51 -12.53
C THR A 20 -23.61 -19.47 -11.90
N LEU A 21 -24.39 -20.53 -12.12
CA LEU A 21 -25.68 -20.75 -11.48
C LEU A 21 -25.45 -20.69 -9.96
N MET A 22 -26.00 -19.65 -9.32
CA MET A 22 -26.03 -19.60 -7.86
C MET A 22 -27.02 -20.65 -7.35
N PRO A 23 -26.71 -21.37 -6.25
CA PRO A 23 -27.52 -22.49 -5.79
C PRO A 23 -28.83 -22.09 -5.08
N ASP A 24 -29.11 -20.79 -4.96
CA ASP A 24 -30.11 -20.30 -4.03
C ASP A 24 -31.27 -19.67 -4.82
N GLY A 25 -32.46 -20.27 -4.69
CA GLY A 25 -33.59 -20.11 -5.59
C GLY A 25 -34.06 -18.67 -5.91
N ASN A 26 -34.30 -18.46 -7.21
CA ASN A 26 -35.38 -17.68 -7.83
C ASN A 26 -35.46 -16.16 -7.68
N THR A 27 -34.43 -15.45 -7.20
CA THR A 27 -34.37 -13.99 -7.38
C THR A 27 -33.02 -13.56 -7.96
N ILE A 28 -33.04 -13.10 -9.21
CA ILE A 28 -31.87 -12.51 -9.88
C ILE A 28 -31.87 -11.02 -9.51
N GLU A 29 -30.95 -10.61 -8.65
CA GLU A 29 -30.69 -9.20 -8.36
C GLU A 29 -29.52 -8.69 -9.19
N TRP A 30 -29.73 -7.60 -9.93
CA TRP A 30 -28.69 -6.97 -10.73
C TRP A 30 -27.91 -5.96 -9.90
N ALA A 31 -26.59 -6.13 -9.82
CA ALA A 31 -25.69 -5.21 -9.14
C ALA A 31 -24.62 -4.66 -10.10
N LEU A 32 -24.28 -3.38 -9.96
CA LEU A 32 -23.15 -2.79 -10.66
C LEU A 32 -21.86 -3.13 -9.90
N ALA A 33 -20.99 -3.93 -10.51
CA ALA A 33 -19.68 -4.27 -9.97
C ALA A 33 -18.56 -3.57 -10.77
N CYS A 34 -17.57 -3.03 -10.07
CA CYS A 34 -16.33 -2.57 -10.70
C CYS A 34 -15.32 -3.72 -10.67
N LEU A 35 -15.02 -4.28 -11.84
CA LEU A 35 -14.07 -5.37 -12.01
C LEU A 35 -12.86 -4.85 -12.79
N VAL A 36 -11.67 -4.95 -12.20
CA VAL A 36 -10.41 -4.67 -12.89
C VAL A 36 -9.91 -5.99 -13.45
N ASN A 37 -9.86 -6.12 -14.78
CA ASN A 37 -9.38 -7.31 -15.47
C ASN A 37 -7.97 -7.10 -16.07
N CYS A 38 -7.41 -8.15 -16.65
CA CYS A 38 -6.08 -8.14 -17.27
C CYS A 38 -5.93 -7.19 -18.48
N HIS A 39 -7.04 -6.68 -19.03
CA HIS A 39 -7.07 -5.69 -20.10
C HIS A 39 -7.25 -4.26 -19.60
N SER A 40 -7.37 -4.07 -18.28
CA SER A 40 -7.43 -2.76 -17.67
C SER A 40 -6.08 -2.05 -17.77
N GLN A 41 -6.11 -0.73 -17.98
CA GLN A 41 -4.91 0.12 -17.97
C GLN A 41 -4.19 0.11 -16.61
N PHE A 42 -4.91 -0.33 -15.57
CA PHE A 42 -4.32 -0.72 -14.29
C PHE A 42 -3.66 -2.08 -14.49
N TYR A 43 -2.37 -2.08 -14.86
CA TYR A 43 -1.54 -3.28 -14.90
C TYR A 43 -1.75 -4.08 -13.61
N ILE A 44 -2.46 -5.21 -13.72
CA ILE A 44 -2.50 -6.21 -12.67
C ILE A 44 -1.09 -6.80 -12.66
N VAL A 45 -0.33 -6.48 -11.62
CA VAL A 45 0.93 -7.18 -11.32
C VAL A 45 0.65 -8.67 -11.46
N ARG A 46 1.51 -9.42 -12.16
CA ARG A 46 1.42 -10.90 -12.25
C ARG A 46 0.94 -11.44 -10.91
N THR A 47 0.00 -12.39 -10.92
CA THR A 47 -0.62 -12.96 -9.72
C THR A 47 0.43 -13.20 -8.63
N LEU A 48 0.51 -12.26 -7.68
CA LEU A 48 1.50 -12.30 -6.63
C LEU A 48 1.13 -13.40 -5.65
N SER A 49 2.11 -14.10 -5.09
CA SER A 49 1.84 -15.03 -4.01
C SER A 49 1.28 -14.30 -2.79
N ILE A 50 0.61 -15.02 -1.88
CA ILE A 50 0.11 -14.44 -0.63
C ILE A 50 1.26 -13.78 0.16
N GLU A 51 2.45 -14.38 0.13
CA GLU A 51 3.64 -13.87 0.80
C GLU A 51 4.08 -12.53 0.21
N GLU A 52 4.13 -12.42 -1.12
CA GLU A 52 4.50 -11.18 -1.82
C GLU A 52 3.47 -10.08 -1.56
N GLN A 53 2.18 -10.39 -1.66
CA GLN A 53 1.10 -9.46 -1.34
C GLN A 53 1.19 -9.00 0.12
N ALA A 54 1.40 -9.92 1.05
CA ALA A 54 1.51 -9.62 2.47
C ALA A 54 2.69 -8.68 2.79
N GLN A 55 3.84 -8.87 2.15
CA GLN A 55 5.00 -7.98 2.30
C GLN A 55 4.69 -6.55 1.85
N ILE A 56 4.01 -6.42 0.70
CA ILE A 56 3.59 -5.12 0.16
C ILE A 56 2.57 -4.47 1.10
N ILE A 57 1.53 -5.20 1.50
CA ILE A 57 0.45 -4.70 2.35
C ILE A 57 0.98 -4.24 3.72
N ALA A 58 1.91 -5.00 4.33
CA ALA A 58 2.45 -4.68 5.64
C ALA A 58 3.10 -3.29 5.71
N ARG A 59 3.69 -2.82 4.59
CA ARG A 59 4.45 -1.56 4.52
C ARG A 59 3.76 -0.44 3.74
N SER A 60 2.79 -0.76 2.89
CA SER A 60 2.18 0.20 1.97
C SER A 60 1.18 1.11 2.67
N TYR A 61 1.20 2.39 2.30
CA TYR A 61 0.29 3.40 2.82
C TYR A 61 0.06 4.52 1.81
N GLY A 62 -1.06 5.20 1.97
CA GLY A 62 -1.41 6.40 1.21
C GLY A 62 -2.21 7.37 2.07
N ILE A 63 -2.80 8.38 1.41
CA ILE A 63 -3.63 9.39 2.07
C ILE A 63 -4.85 8.82 2.80
N ASN A 64 -5.30 7.64 2.38
CA ASN A 64 -6.45 6.94 2.94
C ASN A 64 -6.08 6.01 4.12
N GLY A 65 -4.81 5.97 4.53
CA GLY A 65 -4.30 5.08 5.59
C GLY A 65 -3.36 4.00 5.05
N SER A 66 -3.01 3.02 5.88
CA SER A 66 -2.23 1.88 5.41
C SER A 66 -3.09 0.83 4.72
N ASN A 67 -2.47 0.07 3.81
CA ASN A 67 -3.12 -1.08 3.16
C ASN A 67 -3.47 -2.16 4.20
N PHE A 68 -2.69 -2.27 5.27
CA PHE A 68 -2.96 -3.17 6.38
C PHE A 68 -4.28 -2.80 7.09
N GLN A 69 -4.50 -1.51 7.38
CA GLN A 69 -5.77 -1.04 7.96
C GLN A 69 -6.95 -1.28 7.02
N TYR A 70 -6.76 -1.10 5.71
CA TYR A 70 -7.79 -1.41 4.72
C TYR A 70 -8.17 -2.90 4.76
N LEU A 71 -7.18 -3.80 4.77
CA LEU A 71 -7.40 -5.24 4.89
C LEU A 71 -8.12 -5.61 6.20
N HIS A 72 -7.73 -4.99 7.32
CA HIS A 72 -8.38 -5.16 8.62
C HIS A 72 -9.87 -4.78 8.56
N ASN A 73 -10.18 -3.60 8.00
CA ASN A 73 -11.55 -3.09 7.88
C ASN A 73 -12.40 -3.99 6.99
N THR A 74 -11.84 -4.51 5.90
CA THR A 74 -12.52 -5.46 5.02
C THR A 74 -12.88 -6.74 5.76
N LEU A 75 -11.94 -7.31 6.52
CA LEU A 75 -12.23 -8.51 7.33
C LEU A 75 -13.26 -8.25 8.42
N TYR A 76 -13.23 -7.07 9.04
CA TYR A 76 -14.25 -6.66 10.00
C TYR A 76 -15.64 -6.62 9.35
N ALA A 77 -15.75 -6.07 8.13
CA ALA A 77 -16.99 -6.07 7.37
C ALA A 77 -17.45 -7.50 7.03
N CYS A 78 -16.56 -8.38 6.53
CA CYS A 78 -16.89 -9.78 6.27
C CYS A 78 -17.45 -10.48 7.51
N ARG A 79 -16.85 -10.24 8.69
CA ARG A 79 -17.34 -10.79 9.97
C ARG A 79 -18.70 -10.21 10.35
N LYS A 80 -18.90 -8.90 10.18
CA LYS A 80 -20.16 -8.21 10.49
C LYS A 80 -21.33 -8.77 9.67
N PHE A 81 -21.09 -9.13 8.42
CA PHE A 81 -22.08 -9.72 7.52
C PHE A 81 -22.07 -11.26 7.51
N SER A 82 -21.32 -11.91 8.41
CA SER A 82 -21.22 -13.37 8.52
C SER A 82 -20.83 -14.08 7.21
N LEU A 83 -19.98 -13.45 6.40
CA LEU A 83 -19.45 -14.05 5.17
C LEU A 83 -18.42 -15.14 5.54
N LEU A 84 -18.61 -16.36 5.03
CA LEU A 84 -17.80 -17.55 5.36
C LEU A 84 -17.29 -18.30 4.12
N ASP A 85 -17.22 -17.60 2.98
CA ASP A 85 -16.77 -18.14 1.70
C ASP A 85 -15.24 -18.37 1.63
N THR A 86 -14.81 -18.99 0.53
CA THR A 86 -13.40 -19.24 0.23
C THR A 86 -12.59 -17.94 0.17
N PHE A 87 -13.15 -16.88 -0.42
CA PHE A 87 -12.53 -15.56 -0.46
C PHE A 87 -12.23 -15.01 0.94
N THR A 88 -13.19 -15.11 1.87
CA THR A 88 -12.98 -14.68 3.25
C THR A 88 -11.89 -15.48 3.95
N LYS A 89 -11.72 -16.77 3.63
CA LYS A 89 -10.62 -17.59 4.16
C LYS A 89 -9.26 -17.12 3.64
N GLU A 90 -9.14 -16.85 2.34
CA GLU A 90 -7.92 -16.32 1.73
C GLU A 90 -7.54 -14.95 2.30
N MET A 91 -8.52 -14.07 2.48
CA MET A 91 -8.32 -12.74 3.09
C MET A 91 -7.83 -12.84 4.55
N LYS A 92 -8.33 -13.82 5.31
CA LYS A 92 -7.85 -14.09 6.68
C LYS A 92 -6.40 -14.58 6.68
N GLN A 93 -6.06 -15.48 5.76
CA GLN A 93 -4.69 -15.96 5.59
C GLN A 93 -3.75 -14.80 5.22
N LEU A 94 -4.13 -13.98 4.24
CA LEU A 94 -3.38 -12.80 3.82
C LEU A 94 -3.15 -11.82 4.98
N TYR A 95 -4.19 -11.57 5.78
CA TYR A 95 -4.08 -10.71 6.96
C TYR A 95 -3.13 -11.27 8.02
N GLY A 96 -3.23 -12.57 8.33
CA GLY A 96 -2.32 -13.22 9.28
C GLY A 96 -0.86 -13.12 8.83
N THR A 97 -0.61 -13.39 7.54
CA THR A 97 0.73 -13.27 6.96
C THR A 97 1.22 -11.81 6.96
N ALA A 98 0.36 -10.85 6.62
CA ALA A 98 0.71 -9.42 6.64
C ALA A 98 1.03 -8.93 8.06
N LEU A 99 0.31 -9.42 9.07
CA LEU A 99 0.57 -9.12 10.48
C LEU A 99 1.95 -9.62 10.92
N LEU A 100 2.33 -10.84 10.53
CA LEU A 100 3.68 -11.36 10.79
C LEU A 100 4.76 -10.48 10.16
N TYR A 101 4.58 -10.05 8.91
CA TYR A 101 5.51 -9.13 8.26
C TYR A 101 5.56 -7.76 8.95
N ARG A 102 4.41 -7.25 9.41
CA ARG A 102 4.29 -5.99 10.16
C ARG A 102 5.09 -6.05 11.47
N HIS A 103 5.03 -7.16 12.19
CA HIS A 103 5.80 -7.35 13.43
C HIS A 103 7.31 -7.46 13.20
N ARG A 104 7.73 -7.98 12.03
CA ARG A 104 9.14 -8.07 11.62
C ARG A 104 9.73 -6.74 11.11
N LEU A 105 8.92 -5.69 10.96
CA LEU A 105 9.44 -4.37 10.61
C LEU A 105 10.30 -3.80 11.73
N VAL A 106 11.21 -2.90 11.38
CA VAL A 106 11.98 -2.13 12.36
C VAL A 106 11.02 -1.36 13.25
N GLU A 107 11.28 -1.35 14.56
CA GLU A 107 10.40 -0.77 15.59
C GLU A 107 9.86 0.61 15.21
N GLN A 108 10.75 1.53 14.80
CA GLN A 108 10.37 2.89 14.39
C GLN A 108 9.41 2.91 13.18
N GLU A 109 9.61 1.99 12.24
CA GLU A 109 8.74 1.90 11.07
C GLU A 109 7.36 1.36 11.45
N ARG A 110 7.32 0.31 12.28
CA ARG A 110 6.09 -0.29 12.79
C ARG A 110 5.27 0.73 13.59
N GLN A 111 5.87 1.37 14.58
CA GLN A 111 5.22 2.37 15.43
C GLN A 111 4.65 3.55 14.62
N TRP A 112 5.38 4.01 13.61
CA TRP A 112 4.88 5.08 12.75
C TRP A 112 3.66 4.63 11.95
N LEU A 113 3.68 3.42 11.39
CA LEU A 113 2.54 2.90 10.63
C LEU A 113 1.33 2.69 11.54
N ASP A 114 1.52 2.21 12.76
CA ASP A 114 0.46 2.02 13.75
C ASP A 114 -0.11 3.36 14.23
N THR A 115 0.71 4.41 14.26
CA THR A 115 0.25 5.78 14.51
C THR A 115 -0.57 6.30 13.33
N LEU A 116 -0.11 6.07 12.10
CA LEU A 116 -0.82 6.46 10.88
C LEU A 116 -2.22 5.84 10.82
N ASP A 117 -2.33 4.57 11.23
CA ASP A 117 -3.60 3.82 11.23
C ASP A 117 -4.62 4.36 12.25
N LYS A 118 -4.16 5.06 13.29
CA LYS A 118 -5.02 5.71 14.30
C LYS A 118 -5.51 7.10 13.89
N LEU A 119 -4.92 7.70 12.86
CA LEU A 119 -5.33 9.04 12.41
C LEU A 119 -6.68 8.97 11.71
N SER A 120 -7.57 9.89 12.08
CA SER A 120 -8.97 9.86 11.66
C SER A 120 -9.22 10.65 10.37
N THR A 121 -8.46 11.73 10.15
CA THR A 121 -8.68 12.64 9.02
C THR A 121 -7.63 12.47 7.92
N LYS A 122 -8.00 12.88 6.70
CA LYS A 122 -7.07 12.91 5.55
C LYS A 122 -5.93 13.91 5.77
N ASP A 123 -6.20 15.05 6.40
CA ASP A 123 -5.23 16.11 6.60
C ASP A 123 -4.13 15.71 7.59
N GLU A 124 -4.50 15.07 8.70
CA GLU A 124 -3.54 14.51 9.66
C GLU A 124 -2.62 13.47 9.00
N ARG A 125 -3.19 12.56 8.20
CA ARG A 125 -2.42 11.54 7.47
C ARG A 125 -1.48 12.17 6.45
N GLN A 126 -1.96 13.16 5.71
CA GLN A 126 -1.15 13.87 4.72
C GLN A 126 0.03 14.59 5.37
N LEU A 127 -0.20 15.23 6.52
CA LEU A 127 0.84 15.88 7.32
C LEU A 127 1.88 14.85 7.79
N ALA A 128 1.45 13.74 8.38
CA ALA A 128 2.33 12.68 8.87
C ALA A 128 3.20 12.07 7.75
N ILE A 129 2.61 11.84 6.57
CA ILE A 129 3.33 11.33 5.37
C ILE A 129 4.36 12.34 4.89
N LYS A 130 4.01 13.62 4.79
CA LYS A 130 4.95 14.70 4.41
C LYS A 130 6.12 14.77 5.40
N SER A 131 5.85 14.79 6.71
CA SER A 131 6.88 14.85 7.74
C SER A 131 7.86 13.66 7.70
N ARG A 132 7.37 12.45 7.37
CA ARG A 132 8.23 11.26 7.21
C ARG A 132 9.15 11.39 5.98
N LYS A 133 8.66 11.93 4.86
CA LYS A 133 9.47 12.16 3.65
C LYS A 133 10.58 13.20 3.91
N THR A 134 10.25 14.31 4.56
CA THR A 134 11.24 15.36 4.90
C THR A 134 12.33 14.84 5.82
N LYS A 135 11.99 14.03 6.85
CA LYS A 135 12.99 13.40 7.73
C LYS A 135 13.93 12.45 6.97
N ARG A 136 13.42 11.66 6.01
CA ARG A 136 14.26 10.78 5.17
C ARG A 136 15.23 11.57 4.28
N ILE A 137 14.80 12.72 3.75
CA ILE A 137 15.67 13.60 2.94
C ILE A 137 16.77 14.20 3.81
N GLY A 138 16.42 14.76 4.98
CA GLY A 138 17.40 15.34 5.91
C GLY A 138 18.47 14.34 6.40
N ILE A 139 18.09 13.08 6.66
CA ILE A 139 19.04 12.03 7.03
C ILE A 139 19.98 11.67 5.87
N LYS A 140 19.47 11.61 4.63
CA LYS A 140 20.31 11.36 3.45
C LYS A 140 21.29 12.52 3.20
N SER A 141 20.83 13.77 3.30
CA SER A 141 21.69 14.95 3.14
C SER A 141 22.79 15.02 4.21
N ARG A 142 22.49 14.69 5.48
CA ARG A 142 23.52 14.60 6.53
C ARG A 142 24.53 13.47 6.31
N LYS A 143 24.10 12.30 5.85
CA LYS A 143 25.02 11.21 5.50
C LYS A 143 25.92 11.56 4.31
N LEU A 144 25.41 12.33 3.34
CA LEU A 144 26.19 12.82 2.20
C LEU A 144 27.21 13.88 2.66
N LEU A 145 26.80 14.85 3.48
CA LEU A 145 27.68 15.86 4.07
C LEU A 145 28.78 15.22 4.94
N ASN A 146 28.44 14.25 5.79
CA ASN A 146 29.44 13.55 6.59
C ASN A 146 30.42 12.73 5.74
N ARG A 147 29.98 12.18 4.60
CA ARG A 147 30.88 11.53 3.63
C ARG A 147 31.80 12.52 2.91
N MET A 148 31.32 13.73 2.64
CA MET A 148 32.14 14.78 2.02
C MET A 148 33.15 15.36 3.03
N CYS A 149 32.78 15.52 4.30
CA CYS A 149 33.69 15.98 5.36
C CYS A 149 34.73 14.94 5.78
N SER A 150 34.53 13.64 5.49
CA SER A 150 35.55 12.60 5.69
C SER A 150 36.59 12.51 4.56
N VAL A 151 36.45 13.31 3.49
CA VAL A 151 37.47 13.50 2.46
C VAL A 151 38.09 14.88 2.66
N ALA A 152 38.72 15.08 3.82
CA ALA A 152 39.65 16.20 3.97
C ALA A 152 40.93 15.84 3.20
N PRO A 153 41.38 16.61 2.20
CA PRO A 153 42.70 16.41 1.63
C PRO A 153 43.72 16.76 2.72
N THR A 154 44.36 15.74 3.29
CA THR A 154 45.60 15.89 4.05
C THR A 154 46.68 16.35 3.07
N THR A 155 46.84 17.66 2.91
CA THR A 155 48.09 18.35 2.58
C THR A 155 47.81 19.84 2.41
N ILE A 156 48.02 20.61 3.47
CA ILE A 156 48.33 22.03 3.35
C ILE A 156 49.86 22.10 3.23
N PRO A 157 50.45 22.46 2.08
CA PRO A 157 51.88 22.72 2.04
C PRO A 157 52.14 24.04 2.76
N THR A 158 52.94 23.96 3.82
CA THR A 158 53.45 25.09 4.60
C THR A 158 54.31 25.97 3.68
N TYR A 159 53.79 27.09 3.21
CA TYR A 159 54.63 28.14 2.61
C TYR A 159 55.25 28.97 3.73
N HIS A 160 56.46 28.58 4.16
CA HIS A 160 57.36 29.49 4.85
C HIS A 160 57.81 30.56 3.84
N ARG A 161 57.26 31.77 3.94
CA ARG A 161 57.85 32.95 3.30
C ARG A 161 58.75 33.61 4.33
N MET A 162 60.06 33.36 4.21
CA MET A 162 61.09 34.12 4.91
C MET A 162 61.01 35.58 4.47
N LEU A 163 60.72 36.46 5.43
CA LEU A 163 61.05 37.88 5.37
C LEU A 163 62.39 38.02 6.09
N SER A 164 63.44 38.34 5.34
CA SER A 164 64.67 38.91 5.88
C SER A 164 65.24 39.90 4.86
N ALA A 165 65.30 41.15 5.31
CA ALA A 165 66.13 42.31 4.92
C ALA A 165 66.64 42.44 3.48
#